data_AF-A0A7W7ZI09-F1
#
_entry.id   AF-A0A7W7ZI09-F1
#
_cell.length_a   1.000
_cell.length_b   1.000
_cell.length_c   1.000
_cell.angle_alpha   90.00
_cell.angle_beta   90.00
_cell.angle_gamma   90.00
#
_symmetry.space_group_name_H-M   'P 1'
#
loop_
_entity.id
_entity.type
_entity.pdbx_description
1 polymer ?
#
loop_
_entity_poly.entity_id
_entity_poly.type
_entity_poly.pdbx_seq_one_letter_code
_entity_poly.pdbx_strand_id
1 'polypeptide(L)'
;MPAKLTPLVFDYHPGASQVVDNGHTVQVLVGPGNYLIADGDKYQLIQFHFHHPSEDAIEGKHFDMELHMVHKDADGNLALVAILLSDGKANPLVQMGWDNVPTEKEKVKTLTTPLDPKEILPATEGYYSFAGSLTTPPCTEGVRWFVMQSPLDISVHQEQSFAALYPNNSRPIQPRNGRTVEASR
;
A
#
# COMPACT_ATOMS: atom_id res chain seq x y z
N MET A 1 -16.60 -16.37 -18.04
CA MET A 1 -16.34 -16.94 -16.70
C MET A 1 -15.48 -15.93 -15.97
N PRO A 2 -15.72 -15.57 -14.70
CA PRO A 2 -14.78 -14.72 -13.98
C PRO A 2 -13.41 -15.41 -13.99
N ALA A 3 -12.35 -14.66 -14.29
CA ALA A 3 -10.99 -15.17 -14.27
C ALA A 3 -10.72 -15.82 -12.92
N LYS A 4 -10.16 -17.03 -12.93
CA LYS A 4 -9.88 -17.76 -11.69
C LYS A 4 -8.54 -17.25 -11.14
N LEU A 5 -8.54 -16.03 -10.63
CA LEU A 5 -7.42 -15.45 -9.91
C LEU A 5 -7.04 -16.36 -8.74
N THR A 6 -5.73 -16.57 -8.55
CA THR A 6 -5.22 -17.39 -7.43
C THR A 6 -5.15 -16.57 -6.15
N PRO A 7 -5.23 -17.19 -4.96
CA PRO A 7 -5.01 -16.46 -3.71
C PRO A 7 -3.61 -15.83 -3.67
N LEU A 8 -3.51 -14.60 -3.19
CA LEU A 8 -2.23 -13.97 -2.87
C LEU A 8 -1.64 -14.65 -1.62
N VAL A 9 -0.33 -14.90 -1.64
CA VAL A 9 0.38 -15.42 -0.46
C VAL A 9 1.34 -14.35 0.04
N PHE A 10 1.19 -14.00 1.32
CA PHE A 10 2.03 -13.02 2.00
C PHE A 10 2.99 -13.72 2.96
N ASP A 11 4.22 -13.92 2.49
CA ASP A 11 5.32 -14.46 3.29
C ASP A 11 6.07 -13.33 3.98
N TYR A 12 5.40 -12.75 4.97
CA TYR A 12 5.89 -11.61 5.76
C TYR A 12 6.30 -12.01 7.17
N HIS A 13 7.34 -11.35 7.68
CA HIS A 13 7.95 -11.59 8.97
C HIS A 13 8.38 -10.25 9.59
N PRO A 14 8.43 -10.17 10.93
CA PRO A 14 9.02 -9.03 11.63
C PRO A 14 10.45 -8.77 11.16
N GLY A 15 10.76 -7.52 10.84
CA GLY A 15 12.08 -7.16 10.29
C GLY A 15 12.49 -5.71 10.54
N ALA A 16 13.72 -5.41 10.14
CA ALA A 16 14.24 -4.05 10.17
C ALA A 16 13.47 -3.16 9.20
N SER A 17 13.22 -1.93 9.63
CA SER A 17 12.51 -0.94 8.83
C SER A 17 12.97 0.47 9.15
N GLN A 18 12.68 1.39 8.25
CA GLN A 18 12.99 2.80 8.41
C GLN A 18 11.82 3.65 7.94
N VAL A 19 11.61 4.80 8.58
CA VAL A 19 10.57 5.77 8.21
C VAL A 19 11.23 6.99 7.61
N VAL A 20 10.68 7.49 6.52
CA VAL A 20 11.07 8.74 5.88
C VAL A 20 9.83 9.52 5.50
N ASP A 21 9.86 10.82 5.78
CA ASP A 21 8.99 11.77 5.09
C ASP A 21 9.74 12.26 3.86
N ASN A 22 9.32 11.80 2.67
CA ASN A 22 9.98 12.14 1.39
C ASN A 22 9.40 13.40 0.73
N GLY A 23 8.70 14.24 1.51
CA GLY A 23 8.06 15.44 1.00
C GLY A 23 6.76 15.23 0.23
N HIS A 24 6.39 13.99 -0.06
CA HIS A 24 5.16 13.62 -0.79
C HIS A 24 4.27 12.66 0.00
N THR A 25 4.84 11.86 0.89
CA THR A 25 4.13 10.91 1.74
C THR A 25 5.02 10.50 2.92
N VAL A 26 4.42 9.83 3.90
CA VAL A 26 5.15 9.04 4.89
C VAL A 26 5.41 7.67 4.28
N GLN A 27 6.68 7.33 4.12
CA GLN A 27 7.12 6.07 3.53
C GLN A 27 7.87 5.24 4.56
N VAL A 28 7.55 3.95 4.61
CA VAL A 28 8.23 2.96 5.44
C VAL A 28 9.02 2.02 4.54
N LEU A 29 10.34 2.09 4.63
CA LEU A 29 11.28 1.20 3.96
C LEU A 29 11.35 -0.12 4.74
N VAL A 30 11.23 -1.24 4.03
CA VAL A 30 11.22 -2.58 4.63
C VAL A 30 12.51 -3.32 4.24
N GLY A 31 13.17 -3.91 5.23
CA GLY A 31 14.33 -4.75 5.00
C GLY A 31 14.01 -5.99 4.15
N PRO A 32 15.01 -6.65 3.56
CA PRO A 32 14.79 -7.82 2.72
C PRO A 32 14.20 -8.98 3.53
N GLY A 33 13.58 -9.94 2.83
CA GLY A 33 13.04 -11.16 3.44
C GLY A 33 11.52 -11.25 3.54
N ASN A 34 10.80 -10.20 3.11
CA ASN A 34 9.34 -10.16 3.05
C ASN A 34 8.87 -10.27 1.60
N TYR A 35 7.94 -11.18 1.29
CA TYR A 35 7.55 -11.44 -0.09
C TYR A 35 6.04 -11.58 -0.30
N LEU A 36 5.58 -11.06 -1.43
CA LEU A 36 4.31 -11.39 -2.07
C LEU A 36 4.57 -12.52 -3.09
N ILE A 37 3.72 -13.55 -3.07
CA ILE A 37 3.66 -14.55 -4.15
C ILE A 37 2.29 -14.44 -4.84
N ALA A 38 2.29 -14.20 -6.14
CA ALA A 38 1.09 -14.06 -6.96
C ALA A 38 1.25 -14.84 -8.28
N ASP A 39 0.37 -15.81 -8.54
CA ASP A 39 0.47 -16.74 -9.67
C ASP A 39 1.83 -17.45 -9.80
N GLY A 40 2.52 -17.69 -8.68
CA GLY A 40 3.82 -18.33 -8.63
C GLY A 40 5.02 -17.38 -8.76
N ASP A 41 4.79 -16.12 -9.16
CA ASP A 41 5.82 -15.09 -9.20
C ASP A 41 6.07 -14.53 -7.81
N LYS A 42 7.34 -14.30 -7.48
CA LYS A 42 7.79 -13.85 -6.15
C LYS A 42 8.32 -12.41 -6.21
N TYR A 43 7.70 -11.51 -5.46
CA TYR A 43 8.05 -10.11 -5.38
C TYR A 43 8.43 -9.73 -3.95
N GLN A 44 9.62 -9.16 -3.75
CA GLN A 44 10.05 -8.69 -2.43
C GLN A 44 9.38 -7.37 -2.08
N LEU A 45 8.78 -7.27 -0.89
CA LEU A 45 8.31 -6.01 -0.33
C LEU A 45 9.51 -5.10 -0.08
N ILE A 46 9.51 -3.92 -0.70
CA ILE A 46 10.60 -2.94 -0.57
C ILE A 46 10.20 -1.74 0.30
N GLN A 47 8.93 -1.36 0.27
CA GLN A 47 8.39 -0.25 1.04
C GLN A 47 6.86 -0.28 1.06
N PHE A 48 6.27 0.45 1.99
CA PHE A 48 4.88 0.90 1.87
C PHE A 48 4.74 2.39 2.19
N HIS A 49 3.68 3.03 1.69
CA HIS A 49 3.40 4.45 1.89
C HIS A 49 1.90 4.74 1.84
N PHE A 50 1.52 5.98 2.14
CA PHE A 50 0.12 6.37 2.38
C PHE A 50 -0.36 7.51 1.47
N HIS A 51 -1.65 7.50 1.18
CA HIS A 51 -2.37 8.54 0.47
C HIS A 51 -3.61 8.98 1.24
N HIS A 52 -3.93 10.27 1.16
CA HIS A 52 -5.15 10.87 1.68
C HIS A 52 -5.67 11.91 0.66
N PRO A 53 -6.92 11.75 0.16
CA PRO A 53 -7.80 10.59 0.33
C PRO A 53 -7.25 9.33 -0.38
N SER A 54 -8.01 8.24 -0.48
CA SER A 54 -7.62 7.13 -1.38
C SER A 54 -7.39 7.58 -2.84
N GLU A 55 -6.44 6.96 -3.54
CA GLU A 55 -6.22 7.15 -4.98
C GLU A 55 -7.20 6.29 -5.79
N ASP A 56 -7.43 5.06 -5.36
CA ASP A 56 -8.42 4.14 -5.92
C ASP A 56 -9.83 4.43 -5.40
N ALA A 57 -10.82 3.99 -6.19
CA ALA A 57 -12.22 4.06 -5.83
C ALA A 57 -12.93 2.77 -6.23
N ILE A 58 -13.74 2.23 -5.32
CA ILE A 58 -14.62 1.09 -5.60
C ILE A 58 -16.00 1.63 -5.96
N GLU A 59 -16.49 1.26 -7.15
CA GLU A 59 -17.78 1.75 -7.68
C GLU A 59 -17.91 3.28 -7.68
N GLY A 60 -16.79 3.97 -7.90
CA GLY A 60 -16.73 5.44 -7.93
C GLY A 60 -16.71 6.12 -6.56
N LYS A 61 -16.60 5.36 -5.47
CA LYS A 61 -16.49 5.90 -4.10
C LYS A 61 -15.05 5.79 -3.60
N HIS A 62 -14.51 6.93 -3.19
CA HIS A 62 -13.24 6.99 -2.46
C HIS A 62 -13.45 6.63 -0.99
N PHE A 63 -12.38 6.12 -0.42
CA PHE A 63 -12.15 5.85 1.00
C PHE A 63 -11.31 6.97 1.64
N ASP A 64 -11.30 7.01 2.98
CA ASP A 64 -10.68 8.06 3.78
C ASP A 64 -9.17 8.16 3.50
N MET A 65 -8.49 7.01 3.41
CA MET A 65 -7.09 6.93 3.04
C MET A 65 -6.81 5.65 2.23
N GLU A 66 -5.59 5.53 1.72
CA GLU A 66 -5.09 4.32 1.06
C GLU A 66 -3.63 4.08 1.39
N LEU A 67 -3.25 2.82 1.51
CA LEU A 67 -1.87 2.38 1.66
C LEU A 67 -1.44 1.55 0.45
N HIS A 68 -0.26 1.89 -0.07
CA HIS A 68 0.40 1.14 -1.12
C HIS A 68 1.58 0.35 -0.57
N MET A 69 1.55 -0.98 -0.70
CA MET A 69 2.70 -1.85 -0.48
C MET A 69 3.36 -2.15 -1.83
N VAL A 70 4.61 -1.72 -2.01
CA VAL A 70 5.33 -1.86 -3.27
C VAL A 70 6.32 -3.01 -3.19
N HIS A 71 6.23 -3.89 -4.18
CA HIS A 71 7.06 -5.08 -4.30
C HIS A 71 7.82 -5.09 -5.61
N LYS A 72 8.95 -5.79 -5.63
CA LYS A 72 9.80 -5.93 -6.81
C LYS A 72 10.35 -7.34 -6.92
N ASP A 73 10.32 -7.92 -8.11
CA ASP A 73 10.94 -9.23 -8.37
C ASP A 73 12.44 -9.09 -8.71
N ALA A 74 13.07 -10.21 -9.08
CA ALA A 74 14.49 -10.26 -9.42
C ALA A 74 14.84 -9.53 -10.73
N ASP A 75 13.89 -9.42 -11.66
CA ASP A 75 14.06 -8.76 -12.96
C ASP A 75 13.72 -7.26 -12.90
N GLY A 76 13.18 -6.80 -11.76
CA GLY A 76 12.82 -5.41 -11.52
C GLY A 76 11.35 -5.08 -11.83
N ASN A 77 10.53 -6.08 -12.15
CA ASN A 77 9.10 -5.88 -12.36
C ASN A 77 8.42 -5.57 -11.02
N LEU A 78 7.38 -4.73 -11.08
CA LEU A 78 6.71 -4.22 -9.89
C LEU A 78 5.34 -4.85 -9.70
N ALA A 79 5.04 -5.19 -8.44
CA ALA A 79 3.71 -5.53 -7.98
C ALA A 79 3.32 -4.61 -6.83
N LEU A 80 2.11 -4.04 -6.89
CA LEU A 80 1.60 -3.12 -5.90
C LEU A 80 0.34 -3.71 -5.27
N VAL A 81 0.33 -3.79 -3.94
CA VAL A 81 -0.86 -4.15 -3.16
C VAL A 81 -1.42 -2.87 -2.55
N ALA A 82 -2.62 -2.51 -2.94
CA ALA A 82 -3.35 -1.35 -2.46
C ALA A 82 -4.36 -1.79 -1.40
N ILE A 83 -4.36 -1.08 -0.27
CA ILE A 83 -5.21 -1.36 0.88
C ILE A 83 -5.95 -0.06 1.22
N LEU A 84 -7.26 -0.07 0.98
CA LEU A 84 -8.14 1.04 1.31
C LEU A 84 -8.27 1.12 2.83
N LEU A 85 -8.30 2.34 3.36
CA LEU A 85 -8.36 2.61 4.79
C LEU A 85 -9.65 3.35 5.12
N SER A 86 -10.32 2.91 6.19
CA SER A 86 -11.58 3.47 6.66
C SER A 86 -11.56 3.76 8.15
N ASP A 87 -12.39 4.72 8.57
CA ASP A 87 -12.65 4.92 10.00
C ASP A 87 -13.12 3.63 10.69
N GLY A 88 -12.45 3.34 11.81
CA GLY A 88 -12.64 2.14 12.61
C GLY A 88 -11.68 2.10 13.78
N LYS A 89 -11.18 0.90 14.11
CA LYS A 89 -10.20 0.73 15.19
C LYS A 89 -8.84 1.29 14.79
N ALA A 90 -8.17 1.98 15.71
CA ALA A 90 -6.79 2.42 15.51
C ALA A 90 -5.86 1.25 15.18
N ASN A 91 -5.04 1.40 14.13
CA ASN A 91 -4.03 0.41 13.73
C ASN A 91 -2.67 0.74 14.39
N PRO A 92 -2.09 -0.17 15.20
CA PRO A 92 -0.83 0.08 15.90
C PRO A 92 0.39 0.30 14.97
N LEU A 93 0.48 -0.42 13.85
CA LEU A 93 1.60 -0.30 12.93
C LEU A 93 1.54 1.04 12.18
N VAL A 94 0.34 1.51 11.83
CA VAL A 94 0.21 2.84 11.24
C VAL A 94 0.59 3.92 12.26
N GLN A 95 0.20 3.77 13.54
CA GLN A 95 0.65 4.67 14.62
C GLN A 95 2.17 4.68 14.77
N MET A 96 2.80 3.52 14.72
CA MET A 96 4.26 3.39 14.76
C MET A 96 4.92 4.19 13.62
N GLY A 97 4.32 4.19 12.43
CA GLY A 97 4.77 5.02 11.31
C GLY A 97 4.75 6.51 11.66
N TRP A 98 3.60 7.02 12.12
CA TRP A 98 3.44 8.44 12.48
C TRP A 98 4.34 8.89 13.62
N ASP A 99 4.48 8.08 14.67
CA ASP A 99 5.35 8.38 15.82
C ASP A 99 6.84 8.45 15.45
N ASN A 100 7.19 7.91 14.28
CA ASN A 100 8.55 7.85 13.77
C ASN A 100 8.79 8.71 12.54
N VAL A 101 7.83 9.57 12.15
CA VAL A 101 8.05 10.57 11.12
C VAL A 101 9.18 11.52 11.55
N PRO A 102 10.26 11.64 10.76
CA PRO A 102 11.36 12.56 11.05
C PRO A 102 10.91 14.01 10.98
N THR A 103 11.45 14.88 11.84
CA THR A 103 11.11 16.32 11.84
C THR A 103 11.60 17.04 10.58
N GLU A 104 12.68 16.55 9.97
CA GLU A 104 13.21 17.07 8.71
C GLU A 104 12.89 16.09 7.58
N LYS A 105 12.34 16.62 6.48
CA LYS A 105 12.08 15.85 5.25
C LYS A 105 13.37 15.24 4.68
N GLU A 106 13.24 14.13 3.96
CA GLU A 106 14.30 13.31 3.37
C GLU A 106 15.25 12.64 4.37
N LYS A 107 15.17 12.96 5.66
CA LYS A 107 15.90 12.20 6.67
C LYS A 107 15.21 10.88 6.92
N VAL A 108 16.01 9.84 7.11
CA VAL A 108 15.54 8.48 7.41
C VAL A 108 15.71 8.23 8.90
N LYS A 109 14.65 7.74 9.56
CA LYS A 109 14.68 7.27 10.95
C LYS A 109 14.56 5.76 10.97
N THR A 110 15.57 5.08 11.49
CA THR A 110 15.56 3.62 11.66
C THR A 110 14.69 3.26 12.86
N LEU A 111 13.80 2.29 12.70
CA LEU A 111 12.98 1.80 13.80
C LEU A 111 13.79 0.86 14.70
N THR A 112 13.63 1.02 16.02
CA THR A 112 14.31 0.18 17.02
C THR A 112 13.57 -1.12 17.30
N THR A 113 12.27 -1.16 17.01
CA THR A 113 11.42 -2.34 17.16
C THR A 113 11.19 -2.96 15.78
N PRO A 114 11.31 -4.29 15.64
CA PRO A 114 10.96 -4.97 14.40
C PRO A 114 9.51 -4.68 14.01
N LEU A 115 9.30 -4.35 12.72
CA LEU A 115 7.99 -4.12 12.15
C LEU A 115 7.53 -5.40 11.44
N ASP A 116 6.31 -5.87 11.72
CA ASP A 116 5.69 -6.98 11.01
C ASP A 116 4.68 -6.45 9.97
N PRO A 117 5.00 -6.51 8.65
CA PRO A 117 4.10 -6.00 7.63
C PRO A 117 2.74 -6.72 7.55
N LYS A 118 2.56 -7.85 8.25
CA LYS A 118 1.26 -8.52 8.34
C LYS A 118 0.22 -7.69 9.09
N GLU A 119 0.62 -6.80 10.00
CA GLU A 119 -0.32 -6.03 10.82
C GLU A 119 -1.08 -4.95 10.03
N ILE A 120 -0.66 -4.68 8.78
CA ILE A 120 -1.36 -3.79 7.84
C ILE A 120 -2.08 -4.55 6.73
N LEU A 121 -2.16 -5.88 6.79
CA LEU A 121 -3.00 -6.66 5.89
C LEU A 121 -4.43 -6.70 6.46
N PRO A 122 -5.48 -6.48 5.63
CA PRO A 122 -6.85 -6.61 6.07
C PRO A 122 -7.21 -8.08 6.31
N ALA A 123 -8.30 -8.30 7.07
CA ALA A 123 -8.95 -9.61 7.14
C ALA A 123 -9.57 -9.91 5.75
N THR A 124 -8.83 -10.66 4.92
CA THR A 124 -9.09 -10.87 3.50
C THR A 124 -10.44 -11.54 3.20
N GLU A 125 -11.21 -11.01 2.24
CA GLU A 125 -12.26 -11.74 1.48
C GLU A 125 -12.07 -11.69 -0.05
N GLY A 126 -11.04 -11.01 -0.57
CA GLY A 126 -10.75 -10.95 -2.01
C GLY A 126 -9.93 -9.73 -2.43
N TYR A 127 -9.62 -9.62 -3.72
CA TYR A 127 -8.87 -8.52 -4.33
C TYR A 127 -9.31 -8.26 -5.77
N TYR A 128 -9.06 -7.06 -6.27
CA TYR A 128 -9.13 -6.71 -7.69
C TYR A 128 -7.73 -6.72 -8.29
N SER A 129 -7.60 -7.12 -9.56
CA SER A 129 -6.33 -7.19 -10.28
C SER A 129 -6.42 -6.53 -11.64
N PHE A 130 -5.39 -5.75 -11.98
CA PHE A 130 -5.24 -5.14 -13.30
C PHE A 130 -3.76 -4.76 -13.57
N ALA A 131 -3.44 -4.56 -14.85
CA ALA A 131 -2.18 -3.93 -15.24
C ALA A 131 -2.32 -2.40 -15.18
N GLY A 132 -1.40 -1.75 -14.48
CA GLY A 132 -1.40 -0.32 -14.23
C GLY A 132 -0.03 0.31 -14.31
N SER A 133 0.14 1.41 -13.59
CA SER A 133 1.37 2.19 -13.50
C SER A 133 1.69 2.53 -12.05
N LEU A 134 2.85 3.13 -11.81
CA LEU A 134 3.04 3.95 -10.61
C LEU A 134 2.07 5.15 -10.63
N THR A 135 1.63 5.58 -9.46
CA THR A 135 0.76 6.75 -9.31
C THR A 135 1.55 8.06 -9.19
N THR A 136 2.86 7.98 -8.98
CA THR A 136 3.77 9.13 -8.92
C THR A 136 4.70 9.17 -10.14
N PRO A 137 5.19 10.35 -10.56
CA PRO A 137 6.16 10.48 -11.64
C PRO A 137 7.38 9.55 -11.45
N PRO A 138 7.86 8.87 -12.51
CA PRO A 138 7.52 9.06 -13.92
C PRO A 138 6.28 8.28 -14.41
N CYS A 139 5.43 7.79 -13.49
CA CYS A 139 4.20 7.04 -13.81
C CYS A 139 4.47 5.79 -14.66
N THR A 140 5.57 5.08 -14.37
CA THR A 140 6.01 3.89 -15.12
C THR A 140 4.88 2.86 -15.19
N GLU A 141 4.50 2.45 -16.41
CA GLU A 141 3.53 1.38 -16.67
C GLU A 141 4.13 -0.02 -16.46
N GLY A 142 3.29 -1.06 -16.59
CA GLY A 142 3.72 -2.46 -16.41
C GLY A 142 3.72 -2.92 -14.96
N VAL A 143 3.08 -2.15 -14.07
CA VAL A 143 2.90 -2.52 -12.66
C VAL A 143 1.70 -3.44 -12.53
N ARG A 144 1.86 -4.56 -11.83
CA ARG A 144 0.76 -5.45 -11.49
C ARG A 144 0.08 -4.96 -10.22
N TRP A 145 -1.20 -4.58 -10.32
CA TRP A 145 -1.96 -4.05 -9.20
C TRP A 145 -2.84 -5.10 -8.55
N PHE A 146 -2.91 -5.06 -7.23
CA PHE A 146 -3.79 -5.86 -6.39
C PHE A 146 -4.48 -4.97 -5.36
N VAL A 147 -5.73 -4.59 -5.61
CA VAL A 147 -6.51 -3.75 -4.68
C VAL A 147 -7.32 -4.67 -3.77
N MET A 148 -7.03 -4.68 -2.48
CA MET A 148 -7.75 -5.52 -1.51
C MET A 148 -9.22 -5.07 -1.42
N GLN A 149 -10.15 -6.03 -1.43
CA GLN A 149 -11.59 -5.72 -1.35
C GLN A 149 -12.01 -5.27 0.06
N SER A 150 -11.40 -5.87 1.09
CA SER A 150 -11.63 -5.48 2.49
C SER A 150 -10.75 -4.28 2.85
N PRO A 151 -11.31 -3.20 3.43
CA PRO A 151 -10.50 -2.13 3.96
C PRO A 151 -9.77 -2.56 5.23
N LEU A 152 -8.74 -1.81 5.60
CA LEU A 152 -8.10 -1.87 6.90
C LEU A 152 -8.56 -0.68 7.76
N ASP A 153 -8.96 -0.96 8.99
CA ASP A 153 -9.39 0.07 9.93
C ASP A 153 -8.22 0.98 10.36
N ILE A 154 -8.49 2.29 10.42
CA ILE A 154 -7.70 3.31 11.11
C ILE A 154 -8.64 4.17 11.95
N SER A 155 -8.16 4.86 12.98
CA SER A 155 -9.03 5.81 13.68
C SER A 155 -9.09 7.16 12.99
N VAL A 156 -10.16 7.93 13.20
CA VAL A 156 -10.22 9.34 12.76
C VAL A 156 -8.99 10.16 13.20
N HIS A 157 -8.46 9.94 14.40
CA HIS A 157 -7.27 10.68 14.86
C HIS A 157 -6.04 10.36 14.02
N GLN A 158 -5.91 9.09 13.63
CA GLN A 158 -4.84 8.58 12.80
C GLN A 158 -4.90 9.17 11.39
N GLU A 159 -6.08 9.17 10.79
CA GLU A 159 -6.36 9.87 9.52
C GLU A 159 -6.00 11.35 9.59
N GLN A 160 -6.54 12.07 10.58
CA GLN A 160 -6.32 13.51 10.75
C GLN A 160 -4.85 13.87 10.97
N SER A 161 -4.10 13.01 11.67
CA SER A 161 -2.65 13.19 11.88
C SER A 161 -1.90 13.14 10.55
N PHE A 162 -2.26 12.22 9.66
CA PHE A 162 -1.66 12.17 8.32
C PHE A 162 -2.13 13.35 7.45
N ALA A 163 -3.44 13.65 7.44
CA ALA A 163 -4.01 14.74 6.65
C ALA A 163 -3.46 16.12 7.03
N ALA A 164 -3.01 16.31 8.28
CA ALA A 164 -2.32 17.52 8.71
C ALA A 164 -0.95 17.71 8.04
N LEU A 165 -0.27 16.61 7.68
CA LEU A 165 1.00 16.63 6.92
C LEU A 165 0.74 16.68 5.41
N TYR A 166 -0.19 15.85 4.94
CA TYR A 166 -0.50 15.62 3.54
C TYR A 166 -2.02 15.65 3.33
N PRO A 167 -2.64 16.84 3.18
CA PRO A 167 -4.09 16.97 3.09
C PRO A 167 -4.65 16.44 1.77
N ASN A 168 -3.86 16.47 0.70
CA ASN A 168 -4.20 15.90 -0.59
C ASN A 168 -2.92 15.51 -1.34
N ASN A 169 -2.60 14.22 -1.33
CA ASN A 169 -1.46 13.66 -2.06
C ASN A 169 -1.89 12.53 -3.02
N SER A 170 -3.13 12.59 -3.49
CA SER A 170 -3.77 11.53 -4.26
C SER A 170 -3.91 11.97 -5.71
N ARG A 171 -3.41 11.15 -6.63
CA ARG A 171 -3.59 11.35 -8.06
C ARG A 171 -5.05 11.08 -8.40
N PRO A 172 -5.68 11.90 -9.27
CA PRO A 172 -7.03 11.63 -9.75
C PRO A 172 -7.12 10.28 -10.48
N ILE A 173 -8.30 9.64 -10.41
CA ILE A 173 -8.62 8.43 -11.17
C ILE A 173 -8.32 8.63 -12.65
N GLN A 174 -7.68 7.62 -13.27
CA GLN A 174 -7.32 7.62 -14.68
C GLN A 174 -8.31 6.81 -15.52
N PRO A 175 -8.51 7.14 -16.81
CA PRO A 175 -9.40 6.39 -17.69
C PRO A 175 -9.05 4.90 -17.75
N ARG A 176 -10.05 4.02 -17.63
CA ARG A 176 -9.85 2.55 -17.72
C ARG A 176 -9.31 2.12 -19.09
N ASN A 177 -9.67 2.84 -20.15
CA ASN A 177 -9.36 2.49 -21.54
C ASN A 177 -9.83 1.03 -21.83
N GLY A 178 -9.03 0.27 -22.59
CA GLY A 178 -9.32 -1.13 -22.92
C GLY A 178 -9.02 -2.14 -21.81
N ARG A 179 -8.64 -1.70 -20.60
CA ARG A 179 -8.24 -2.61 -19.50
C ARG A 179 -9.46 -3.31 -18.90
N THR A 180 -9.28 -4.57 -18.56
CA THR A 180 -10.20 -5.36 -17.72
C THR A 180 -9.71 -5.30 -16.29
N VAL A 181 -10.64 -5.11 -15.35
CA VAL A 181 -10.39 -5.31 -13.92
C VAL A 181 -10.96 -6.67 -13.55
N GLU A 182 -10.12 -7.56 -13.05
CA GLU A 182 -10.50 -8.89 -12.59
C GLU A 182 -10.74 -8.84 -11.08
N ALA A 183 -11.64 -9.68 -10.56
CA ALA A 183 -11.94 -9.77 -9.14
C ALA A 183 -11.75 -11.21 -8.67
N SER A 184 -11.01 -11.42 -7.59
CA SER A 184 -10.95 -12.70 -6.92
C SER A 184 -12.27 -12.95 -6.20
N ARG A 185 -12.65 -14.22 -6.10
CA ARG A 185 -13.86 -14.66 -5.38
C ARG A 185 -13.76 -14.42 -3.90
#